data_AF-A0A2U3KSS3-F1
#
_entry.id   AF-A0A2U3KSS3-F1
#
_cell.length_a   1.000
_cell.length_b   1.000
_cell.length_c   1.000
_cell.angle_alpha   90.00
_cell.angle_beta   90.00
_cell.angle_gamma   90.00
#
_symmetry.space_group_name_H-M   'P 1'
#
loop_
_entity.id
_entity.type
_entity.pdbx_description
1 polymer ?
#
loop_
_entity_poly.entity_id
_entity_poly.type
_entity_poly.pdbx_seq_one_letter_code
_entity_poly.pdbx_strand_id
1 'polypeptide(L)'
;MPAKALWLLQIPEIVSLLETFDVPVVDRAIIERLFGLRRRQAIELLHRFGGYQAGRTFLVDRHLLIEHLRRLADGEPFQRESRRKELLDHAVDQLRRHRTAARVKVPVQPDACSRKLADLAPGVALEAGHLHIEFSGTEDLLGKLFELSQAANNDFDRFRAAAEPVERRSA
;
A
#
# COMPACT_ATOMS: atom_id res chain seq x y z
N MET A 1 -20.93 -8.63 14.96
CA MET A 1 -19.48 -8.96 14.95
C MET A 1 -18.71 -7.75 15.51
N PRO A 2 -18.51 -7.58 16.83
CA PRO A 2 -18.15 -6.27 17.36
C PRO A 2 -16.64 -6.10 17.56
N ALA A 3 -16.10 -5.01 16.99
CA ALA A 3 -15.03 -4.10 17.43
C ALA A 3 -13.71 -4.61 18.06
N LYS A 4 -13.53 -5.92 18.30
CA LYS A 4 -12.36 -6.46 19.00
C LYS A 4 -11.05 -6.23 18.24
N ALA A 5 -11.13 -6.05 16.92
CA ALA A 5 -9.98 -5.92 16.03
C ALA A 5 -9.29 -4.54 16.10
N LEU A 6 -10.02 -3.45 16.35
CA LEU A 6 -9.46 -2.09 16.21
C LEU A 6 -8.55 -1.72 17.38
N TRP A 7 -9.01 -1.88 18.62
CA TRP A 7 -8.19 -1.53 19.79
C TRP A 7 -6.97 -2.45 19.96
N LEU A 8 -7.03 -3.69 19.45
CA LEU A 8 -5.87 -4.59 19.45
C LEU A 8 -4.70 -3.94 18.71
N LEU A 9 -4.93 -3.36 17.53
CA LEU A 9 -3.88 -2.67 16.76
C LEU A 9 -3.36 -1.40 17.43
N GLN A 10 -4.09 -0.84 18.40
CA GLN A 10 -3.72 0.35 19.15
C GLN A 10 -2.96 0.03 20.44
N ILE A 11 -2.71 -1.25 20.76
CA ILE A 11 -2.02 -1.65 21.99
C ILE A 11 -0.71 -0.87 22.21
N PRO A 12 0.21 -0.70 21.23
CA PRO A 12 1.46 0.02 21.47
C PRO A 12 1.25 1.49 21.88
N GLU A 13 0.27 2.15 21.26
CA GLU A 13 -0.09 3.53 21.58
C GLU A 13 -0.74 3.63 22.97
N ILE A 14 -1.66 2.70 23.29
CA ILE A 14 -2.31 2.63 24.59
C ILE A 14 -1.28 2.39 25.71
N VAL A 15 -0.30 1.51 25.49
CA VAL A 15 0.80 1.27 26.44
C VAL A 15 1.60 2.55 26.66
N SER A 16 1.98 3.24 25.58
CA SER A 16 2.73 4.50 25.66
C SER A 16 1.98 5.57 26.46
N LEU A 17 0.67 5.70 26.25
CA LEU A 17 -0.19 6.62 27.01
C LEU A 17 -0.29 6.24 28.49
N LEU A 18 -0.47 4.95 28.79
CA LEU A 18 -0.53 4.47 30.16
C LEU A 18 0.79 4.72 30.91
N GLU A 19 1.94 4.57 30.24
CA GLU A 19 3.25 4.86 30.85
C GLU A 19 3.40 6.32 31.29
N THR A 20 2.73 7.26 30.62
CA THR A 20 2.77 8.69 30.96
C THR A 20 1.93 9.08 32.18
N PHE A 21 1.04 8.21 32.66
CA PHE A 21 0.18 8.53 33.79
C PHE A 21 0.88 8.36 35.14
N ASP A 22 0.95 9.42 35.95
CA ASP A 22 1.56 9.38 37.30
C ASP A 22 0.69 8.72 38.39
N VAL A 23 -0.39 8.04 38.00
CA VAL A 23 -1.31 7.37 38.94
C VAL A 23 -1.11 5.85 38.93
N PRO A 24 -1.17 5.17 40.09
CA PRO A 24 -0.96 3.72 40.15
C PRO A 24 -2.13 2.92 39.58
N VAL A 25 -3.32 3.52 39.51
CA VAL A 25 -4.55 2.86 39.08
C VAL A 25 -5.27 3.69 38.03
N VAL A 26 -5.92 3.01 37.08
CA VAL A 26 -6.77 3.65 36.08
C VAL A 26 -8.21 3.20 36.25
N ASP A 27 -9.14 4.14 36.05
CA ASP A 27 -10.56 3.89 36.21
C ASP A 27 -11.23 3.48 34.89
N ARG A 28 -12.48 3.04 35.00
CA ARG A 28 -13.32 2.70 33.86
C ARG A 28 -13.41 3.83 32.81
N ALA A 29 -13.50 5.09 33.21
CA ALA A 29 -13.66 6.19 32.26
C ALA A 29 -12.38 6.43 31.44
N ILE A 30 -11.22 6.21 32.05
CA ILE A 30 -9.92 6.20 31.36
C ILE A 30 -9.88 5.02 30.37
N ILE A 31 -10.27 3.81 30.79
CA ILE A 31 -10.30 2.63 29.91
C ILE A 31 -11.24 2.84 28.71
N GLU A 32 -12.44 3.41 28.91
CA GLU A 32 -13.36 3.70 27.79
C GLU A 32 -12.73 4.61 26.74
N ARG A 33 -12.00 5.64 27.18
CA ARG A 33 -11.34 6.59 26.28
C ARG A 33 -10.13 5.99 25.58
N LEU A 34 -9.24 5.33 26.32
CA LEU A 34 -8.01 4.75 25.77
C LEU A 34 -8.32 3.66 24.73
N PHE A 35 -9.33 2.83 24.97
CA PHE A 35 -9.65 1.70 24.10
C PHE A 35 -10.80 2.00 23.12
N GLY A 36 -11.41 3.19 23.17
CA GLY A 36 -12.57 3.55 22.36
C GLY A 36 -13.79 2.64 22.60
N LEU A 37 -13.95 2.14 23.82
CA LEU A 37 -14.95 1.12 24.17
C LEU A 37 -16.20 1.73 24.78
N ARG A 38 -17.35 1.06 24.57
CA ARG A 38 -18.57 1.37 25.32
C ARG A 38 -18.48 0.84 26.74
N ARG A 39 -19.26 1.43 27.64
CA ARG A 39 -19.28 1.11 29.07
C ARG A 39 -19.26 -0.38 29.42
N ARG A 40 -20.16 -1.15 28.81
CA ARG A 40 -20.23 -2.60 29.06
C ARG A 40 -18.93 -3.32 28.68
N GLN A 41 -18.35 -2.98 27.53
CA GLN A 41 -17.12 -3.58 27.04
C GLN A 41 -15.91 -3.18 27.89
N ALA A 42 -15.86 -1.94 28.35
CA ALA A 42 -14.80 -1.48 29.26
C ALA A 42 -14.84 -2.20 30.61
N ILE A 43 -16.03 -2.46 31.16
CA ILE A 43 -16.18 -3.23 32.40
C ILE A 43 -15.77 -4.69 32.20
N GLU A 44 -16.19 -5.33 31.09
CA GLU A 44 -15.76 -6.68 30.75
C GLU A 44 -14.23 -6.77 30.59
N LEU A 45 -13.61 -5.75 29.99
CA LEU A 45 -12.17 -5.64 29.81
C LEU A 45 -11.43 -5.41 31.14
N LEU A 46 -11.96 -4.55 32.01
CA LEU A 46 -11.44 -4.33 33.36
C LEU A 46 -11.38 -5.64 34.15
N HIS A 47 -12.48 -6.41 34.18
CA HIS A 47 -12.50 -7.70 34.86
C HIS A 47 -11.47 -8.68 34.28
N ARG A 48 -11.30 -8.68 32.94
CA ARG A 48 -10.32 -9.55 32.27
C ARG A 48 -8.88 -9.23 32.65
N PHE A 49 -8.57 -7.97 32.94
CA PHE A 49 -7.23 -7.53 33.34
C PHE A 49 -7.03 -7.49 34.87
N GLY A 50 -7.92 -8.10 35.65
CA GLY A 50 -7.79 -8.17 37.10
C GLY A 50 -8.24 -6.89 37.82
N GLY A 51 -9.10 -6.10 37.18
CA GLY A 51 -9.69 -4.91 37.79
C GLY A 51 -10.60 -5.28 38.97
N TYR A 52 -10.66 -4.37 39.95
CA TYR A 52 -11.41 -4.49 41.18
C TYR A 52 -12.34 -3.29 41.37
N GLN A 53 -13.34 -3.45 42.23
CA GLN A 53 -14.28 -2.38 42.56
C GLN A 53 -13.93 -1.75 43.91
N ALA A 54 -13.75 -0.43 43.92
CA ALA A 54 -13.60 0.38 45.13
C ALA A 54 -14.80 1.33 45.24
N GLY A 55 -15.70 1.06 46.20
CA GLY A 55 -16.96 1.77 46.31
C GLY A 55 -17.84 1.56 45.06
N ARG A 56 -18.10 2.63 44.30
CA ARG A 56 -18.89 2.60 43.04
C ARG A 56 -18.01 2.61 41.77
N THR A 57 -16.70 2.61 41.93
CA THR A 57 -15.74 2.80 40.83
C THR A 57 -14.97 1.51 40.56
N PHE A 58 -14.83 1.16 39.28
CA PHE A 58 -13.97 0.06 38.83
C PHE A 58 -12.58 0.59 38.50
N LEU A 59 -11.56 -0.06 39.03
CA LEU A 59 -10.16 0.31 38.94
C LEU A 59 -9.34 -0.90 38.48
N VAL A 60 -8.20 -0.66 37.84
CA VAL A 60 -7.19 -1.68 37.56
C VAL A 60 -5.81 -1.10 37.81
N ASP A 61 -4.89 -1.94 38.30
CA ASP A 61 -3.48 -1.55 38.45
C ASP A 61 -2.88 -1.24 37.07
N ARG A 62 -2.24 -0.07 36.96
CA ARG A 62 -1.69 0.44 35.72
C ARG A 62 -0.56 -0.44 35.18
N HIS A 63 0.34 -0.90 36.04
CA HIS A 63 1.49 -1.70 35.63
C HIS A 63 1.06 -3.11 35.21
N LEU A 64 0.12 -3.70 35.95
CA LEU A 64 -0.47 -4.99 35.59
C LEU A 64 -1.20 -4.92 34.24
N LEU A 65 -1.92 -3.82 33.98
CA LEU A 65 -2.57 -3.59 32.69
C LEU A 65 -1.54 -3.49 31.56
N ILE A 66 -0.46 -2.71 31.74
CA ILE A 66 0.62 -2.59 30.74
C ILE A 66 1.23 -3.95 30.43
N GLU A 67 1.53 -4.75 31.46
CA GLU A 67 2.11 -6.08 31.29
C GLU A 67 1.19 -7.02 30.50
N HIS A 68 -0.11 -7.03 30.82
CA HIS A 68 -1.10 -7.82 30.08
C HIS A 68 -1.25 -7.38 28.63
N LEU A 69 -1.21 -6.07 28.36
CA LEU A 69 -1.28 -5.53 27.00
C LEU A 69 -0.06 -5.92 26.18
N ARG A 70 1.15 -5.84 26.75
CA ARG A 70 2.39 -6.30 26.09
C ARG A 70 2.31 -7.79 25.74
N ARG A 71 1.87 -8.63 26.69
CA ARG A 71 1.63 -10.07 26.42
C ARG A 71 0.61 -10.33 25.31
N LEU A 72 -0.41 -9.47 25.18
CA LEU A 72 -1.39 -9.55 24.09
C LEU A 72 -0.80 -9.13 22.74
N ALA A 73 0.09 -8.13 22.70
CA ALA A 73 0.80 -7.71 21.50
C ALA A 73 1.78 -8.79 21.00
N ASP A 74 2.41 -9.51 21.93
CA ASP A 74 3.28 -10.64 21.61
C ASP A 74 2.49 -11.90 21.20
N GLY A 75 1.16 -11.88 21.41
CA GLY A 75 0.26 -12.99 21.11
C GLY A 75 -0.12 -13.09 19.63
N GLU A 76 -0.35 -14.34 19.20
CA GLU A 76 -0.78 -14.69 17.85
C GLU A 76 -2.04 -13.95 17.34
N PRO A 77 -3.05 -13.61 18.17
CA PRO A 77 -4.19 -12.80 17.74
C PRO A 77 -3.84 -11.38 17.28
N PHE A 78 -2.90 -10.69 17.93
CA PHE A 78 -2.45 -9.36 17.52
C PHE A 78 -1.65 -9.44 16.22
N GLN A 79 -0.74 -10.41 16.13
CA GLN A 79 0.09 -10.63 14.95
C GLN A 79 -0.74 -10.94 13.70
N ARG A 80 -1.80 -11.75 13.84
CA ARG A 80 -2.75 -12.00 12.73
C ARG A 80 -3.47 -10.73 12.27
N GLU A 81 -3.96 -9.91 13.20
CA GLU A 81 -4.71 -8.70 12.83
C GLU A 81 -3.78 -7.63 12.21
N SER A 82 -2.53 -7.51 12.69
CA SER A 82 -1.53 -6.62 12.09
C SER A 82 -1.24 -7.01 10.64
N ARG A 83 -0.95 -8.30 10.40
CA ARG A 83 -0.73 -8.82 9.04
C ARG A 83 -1.94 -8.62 8.13
N ARG A 84 -3.16 -8.79 8.67
CA ARG A 84 -4.39 -8.56 7.90
C ARG A 84 -4.54 -7.10 7.47
N LYS A 85 -4.23 -6.15 8.36
CA LYS A 85 -4.23 -4.72 8.04
C LYS A 85 -3.17 -4.39 6.99
N GLU A 86 -1.93 -4.87 7.16
CA GLU A 86 -0.85 -4.65 6.20
C GLU A 86 -1.20 -5.15 4.79
N LEU A 87 -1.80 -6.35 4.69
CA LEU A 87 -2.27 -6.89 3.40
C LEU A 87 -3.37 -6.03 2.78
N LEU A 88 -4.30 -5.52 3.59
CA LEU A 88 -5.37 -4.63 3.13
C LEU A 88 -4.81 -3.30 2.63
N ASP A 89 -3.90 -2.68 3.39
CA ASP A 89 -3.26 -1.42 3.01
C ASP A 89 -2.50 -1.57 1.68
N HIS A 90 -1.76 -2.67 1.52
CA HIS A 90 -1.07 -2.99 0.27
C HIS A 90 -2.03 -3.18 -0.91
N ALA A 91 -3.16 -3.87 -0.70
CA ALA A 91 -4.19 -4.05 -1.75
C ALA A 91 -4.85 -2.72 -2.14
N VAL A 92 -5.11 -1.83 -1.17
CA VAL A 92 -5.65 -0.49 -1.42
C VAL A 92 -4.65 0.35 -2.21
N ASP A 93 -3.37 0.30 -1.89
CA ASP A 93 -2.31 1.02 -2.60
C ASP A 93 -2.15 0.53 -4.03
N GLN A 94 -2.17 -0.79 -4.26
CA GLN A 94 -2.17 -1.35 -5.62
C GLN A 94 -3.37 -0.84 -6.42
N LEU A 95 -4.58 -0.85 -5.85
CA LEU A 95 -5.77 -0.35 -6.53
C LEU A 95 -5.67 1.16 -6.86
N ARG A 96 -5.10 1.96 -5.96
CA ARG A 96 -4.83 3.40 -6.21
C ARG A 96 -3.85 3.60 -7.36
N ARG A 97 -2.76 2.82 -7.41
CA ARG A 97 -1.78 2.86 -8.52
C ARG A 97 -2.44 2.46 -9.84
N HIS A 98 -3.21 1.37 -9.85
CA HIS A 98 -3.95 0.95 -11.04
C HIS A 98 -4.96 1.99 -11.53
N ARG A 99 -5.72 2.63 -10.62
CA ARG A 99 -6.64 3.72 -10.99
C ARG A 99 -5.92 4.94 -11.56
N THR A 100 -4.74 5.26 -11.04
CA THR A 100 -3.92 6.37 -11.53
C THR A 100 -3.40 6.07 -12.94
N ALA A 101 -2.89 4.86 -13.17
CA ALA A 101 -2.45 4.41 -14.49
C ALA A 101 -3.61 4.35 -15.50
N ALA A 102 -4.78 3.84 -15.11
CA ALA A 102 -5.95 3.73 -15.99
C ALA A 102 -6.59 5.09 -16.37
N ARG A 103 -6.25 6.18 -15.66
CA ARG A 103 -6.69 7.54 -16.01
C ARG A 103 -5.84 8.20 -17.09
N VAL A 104 -4.66 7.66 -17.38
CA VAL A 104 -3.82 8.15 -18.47
C VAL A 104 -4.45 7.69 -19.79
N LYS A 105 -5.19 8.59 -20.44
CA LYS A 105 -5.70 8.37 -21.79
C LYS A 105 -4.60 8.82 -22.75
N VAL A 106 -3.78 7.89 -23.21
CA VAL A 106 -2.82 8.16 -24.29
C VAL A 106 -3.65 8.37 -25.57
N PRO A 107 -3.63 9.56 -26.19
CA PRO A 107 -4.31 9.76 -27.46
C PRO A 107 -3.54 9.00 -28.54
N VAL A 108 -4.02 7.82 -28.88
CA VAL A 108 -3.46 7.01 -29.96
C VAL A 108 -4.22 7.33 -31.24
N GLN A 109 -3.51 7.68 -32.32
CA GLN A 109 -4.09 7.83 -33.65
C GLN A 109 -4.75 6.50 -34.07
N PRO A 110 -5.97 6.48 -34.65
CA PRO A 110 -6.70 5.26 -34.96
C PRO A 110 -5.90 4.26 -35.82
N ASP A 111 -5.00 4.78 -36.63
CA ASP A 111 -4.20 4.02 -37.60
C ASP A 111 -2.90 3.47 -36.98
N ALA A 112 -2.61 3.77 -35.70
CA ALA A 112 -1.41 3.31 -35.01
C ALA A 112 -1.30 1.77 -34.98
N CYS A 113 -2.43 1.07 -34.95
CA CYS A 113 -2.45 -0.40 -34.95
C CYS A 113 -1.99 -1.01 -36.29
N SER A 114 -1.99 -0.27 -37.40
CA SER A 114 -1.58 -0.76 -38.72
C SER A 114 -0.21 -0.23 -39.17
N ARG A 115 0.45 0.63 -38.38
CA ARG A 115 1.74 1.22 -38.72
C ARG A 115 2.84 0.17 -38.81
N LYS A 116 3.66 0.31 -39.84
CA LYS A 116 4.91 -0.45 -40.06
C LYS A 116 6.10 0.44 -39.73
N LEU A 117 7.31 -0.13 -39.73
CA LEU A 117 8.55 0.62 -39.48
C LEU A 117 8.74 1.81 -40.44
N ALA A 118 8.23 1.72 -41.67
CA ALA A 118 8.26 2.81 -42.66
C ALA A 118 7.34 3.99 -42.31
N ASP A 119 6.41 3.79 -41.37
CA ASP A 119 5.35 4.73 -41.01
C ASP A 119 5.48 5.22 -39.56
N LEU A 120 6.69 5.16 -38.98
CA LEU A 120 6.96 5.67 -37.64
C LEU A 120 6.61 7.17 -37.53
N ALA A 121 6.12 7.57 -36.35
CA ALA A 121 5.79 8.97 -36.11
C ALA A 121 7.01 9.89 -36.35
N PRO A 122 6.77 11.12 -36.86
CA PRO A 122 7.81 12.14 -36.94
C PRO A 122 8.49 12.32 -35.57
N GLY A 123 9.83 12.25 -35.58
CA GLY A 123 10.65 12.35 -34.37
C GLY A 123 10.98 11.01 -33.67
N VAL A 124 10.51 9.86 -34.20
CA VAL A 124 10.94 8.53 -33.75
C VAL A 124 11.93 7.95 -34.77
N ALA A 125 13.19 7.81 -34.38
CA ALA A 125 14.23 7.18 -35.19
C ALA A 125 14.79 5.95 -34.47
N LEU A 126 14.77 4.82 -35.16
CA LEU A 126 15.36 3.56 -34.70
C LEU A 126 16.59 3.24 -35.55
N GLU A 127 17.73 3.17 -34.89
CA GLU A 127 19.03 2.82 -35.46
C GLU A 127 19.61 1.61 -34.72
N ALA A 128 20.64 1.00 -35.31
CA ALA A 128 21.32 -0.13 -34.70
C ALA A 128 21.85 0.24 -33.30
N GLY A 129 21.29 -0.39 -32.26
CA GLY A 129 21.64 -0.13 -30.85
C GLY A 129 21.14 1.20 -30.26
N HIS A 130 20.43 2.04 -31.02
CA HIS A 130 19.99 3.36 -30.57
C HIS A 130 18.52 3.65 -30.94
N LEU A 131 17.76 4.15 -29.97
CA LEU A 131 16.40 4.65 -30.18
C LEU A 131 16.36 6.13 -29.78
N HIS A 132 16.00 6.98 -30.73
CA HIS A 132 15.79 8.40 -30.51
C HIS A 132 14.29 8.71 -30.60
N ILE A 133 13.77 9.39 -29.58
CA ILE A 133 12.38 9.85 -29.54
C ILE A 133 12.40 11.33 -29.14
N GLU A 134 12.08 12.20 -30.07
CA GLU A 134 11.75 13.59 -29.77
C GLU A 134 10.33 13.65 -29.23
N PHE A 135 10.09 14.29 -28.08
CA PHE A 135 8.76 14.42 -27.49
C PHE A 135 8.56 15.78 -26.81
N SER A 136 7.33 16.27 -26.83
CA SER A 136 6.95 17.56 -26.23
C SER A 136 6.32 17.44 -24.84
N GLY A 137 6.00 16.21 -24.40
CA GLY A 137 5.43 15.92 -23.08
C GLY A 137 5.21 14.42 -22.85
N THR A 138 4.79 14.06 -21.63
CA THR A 138 4.68 12.65 -21.20
C THR A 138 3.66 11.84 -22.02
N GLU A 139 2.52 12.44 -22.39
CA GLU A 139 1.49 11.75 -23.19
C GLU A 139 1.96 11.49 -24.63
N ASP A 140 2.70 12.42 -25.23
CA ASP A 140 3.30 12.28 -26.57
C ASP A 140 4.39 11.19 -26.58
N LEU A 141 5.24 11.15 -25.55
CA LEU A 141 6.23 10.08 -25.37
C LEU A 141 5.55 8.71 -25.26
N LEU A 142 4.51 8.58 -24.44
CA LEU A 142 3.77 7.32 -24.28
C LEU A 142 3.07 6.90 -25.59
N GLY A 143 2.54 7.86 -26.36
CA GLY A 143 1.97 7.60 -27.69
C GLY A 143 3.02 7.04 -28.65
N LYS A 144 4.20 7.68 -28.72
CA LYS A 144 5.31 7.25 -29.59
C LYS A 144 5.88 5.88 -29.20
N LEU A 145 6.00 5.60 -27.90
CA LEU A 145 6.41 4.27 -27.40
C LEU A 145 5.39 3.19 -27.74
N PHE A 146 4.09 3.50 -27.61
CA PHE A 146 3.04 2.56 -27.99
C PHE A 146 3.08 2.26 -29.49
N GLU A 147 3.20 3.28 -30.34
CA GLU A 147 3.34 3.10 -31.79
C GLU A 147 4.57 2.27 -32.17
N LEU A 148 5.72 2.51 -31.51
CA LEU A 148 6.91 1.70 -31.71
C LEU A 148 6.66 0.23 -31.36
N SER A 149 5.92 -0.04 -30.28
CA SER A 149 5.56 -1.41 -29.90
C SER A 149 4.63 -2.08 -30.93
N GLN A 150 3.72 -1.32 -31.54
CA GLN A 150 2.85 -1.81 -32.61
C GLN A 150 3.66 -2.09 -33.89
N ALA A 151 4.60 -1.21 -34.26
CA ALA A 151 5.48 -1.43 -35.40
C ALA A 151 6.34 -2.68 -35.23
N ALA A 152 6.87 -2.93 -34.03
CA ALA A 152 7.60 -4.15 -33.69
C ALA A 152 6.70 -5.40 -33.80
N ASN A 153 5.45 -5.31 -33.37
CA ASN A 153 4.50 -6.43 -33.45
C ASN A 153 4.06 -6.72 -34.90
N ASN A 154 3.93 -5.68 -35.73
CA ASN A 154 3.43 -5.79 -37.10
C ASN A 154 4.50 -6.15 -38.13
N ASP A 155 5.77 -5.74 -37.92
CA ASP A 155 6.87 -5.91 -38.87
C ASP A 155 8.18 -6.24 -38.13
N PHE A 156 8.14 -7.33 -37.35
CA PHE A 156 9.22 -7.70 -36.43
C PHE A 156 10.56 -7.97 -37.14
N ASP A 157 10.56 -8.60 -38.32
CA ASP A 157 11.78 -8.90 -39.06
C ASP A 157 12.52 -7.63 -39.50
N ARG A 158 11.76 -6.60 -39.95
CA ARG A 158 12.36 -5.30 -40.29
C ARG A 158 12.75 -4.50 -39.07
N PHE A 159 11.95 -4.57 -38.01
CA PHE A 159 12.28 -3.95 -36.73
C PHE A 159 13.61 -4.48 -36.19
N ARG A 160 13.79 -5.81 -36.23
CA ARG A 160 15.05 -6.47 -35.87
C ARG A 160 16.20 -5.99 -36.75
N ALA A 161 16.01 -5.99 -38.07
CA ALA A 161 17.06 -5.55 -39.00
C ALA A 161 17.48 -4.09 -38.80
N ALA A 162 16.58 -3.22 -38.33
CA ALA A 162 16.90 -1.83 -38.02
C ALA A 162 17.54 -1.64 -36.64
N ALA A 163 17.16 -2.45 -35.65
CA ALA A 163 17.63 -2.35 -34.27
C ALA A 163 18.96 -3.09 -34.02
N GLU A 164 19.26 -4.14 -34.79
CA GLU A 164 20.49 -4.92 -34.64
C GLU A 164 21.63 -4.33 -35.49
N PRO A 165 22.85 -4.24 -34.95
CA PRO A 165 24.00 -3.88 -35.75
C PRO A 165 24.25 -4.93 -36.82
N VAL A 166 24.44 -4.49 -38.07
CA VAL A 166 24.98 -5.37 -39.12
C VAL A 166 26.38 -5.78 -38.67
N GLU A 167 26.54 -7.02 -38.22
CA GLU A 167 27.85 -7.60 -37.95
C GLU A 167 28.68 -7.53 -39.24
N ARG A 168 29.52 -6.50 -39.38
CA ARG A 168 30.62 -6.50 -40.32
C ARG A 168 31.58 -7.57 -39.84
N ARG A 169 31.43 -8.80 -40.37
CA ARG A 169 32.51 -9.80 -40.42
C ARG A 169 33.76 -9.11 -40.94
N SER A 170 34.66 -8.79 -40.02
CA SER A 170 36.01 -8.34 -40.34
C SER A 170 36.84 -9.60 -40.52
N ALA A 171 37.35 -9.78 -41.74
CA ALA A 171 38.29 -10.82 -42.14
C ALA A 171 39.68 -10.59 -41.52
#